data_AF-A0A6S6RT40-F1
#
_entry.id   AF-A0A6S6RT40-F1
#
_cell.length_a   1.000
_cell.length_b   1.000
_cell.length_c   1.000
_cell.angle_alpha   90.00
_cell.angle_beta   90.00
_cell.angle_gamma   90.00
#
_symmetry.space_group_name_H-M   'P 1'
#
loop_
_entity.id
_entity.type
_entity.pdbx_description
1 polymer ?
#
loop_
_entity_poly.entity_id
_entity_poly.type
_entity_poly.pdbx_seq_one_letter_code
_entity_poly.pdbx_strand_id
1 'polypeptide(L)'
;MRDIYIASLNDIDEKYPRPNICNILNKKENKDLLEYVIKDPFGCHIFPGDIDNYPLTSFYDDMNKEIKKAENIHLWVYIPTCRYRCHFCEFPTIIVNPKSAKSDSLFKEIVDLNIKEATLWLKQLPNLANVNIGKFNIFGGTPSLLRDSELKRLINFYKNNFNFSSTIAKRLNFDDIIYMSYSIDFRSKVIFTMEEEGLSIRETAKQFRIGSASVSRWINQIEPKASTTRHQKIDKSKLIKDVEQSISKCLPKRACRGFRRLSEGHLANSFMVYSVKVLMM
;
A
#
# COMPACT_ATOMS: atom_id res chain seq x y z
N MET A 1 4.28 -23.70 25.79
CA MET A 1 3.85 -22.69 24.80
C MET A 1 3.10 -21.53 25.46
N ARG A 2 1.98 -21.77 26.18
CA ARG A 2 1.26 -20.71 26.91
C ARG A 2 2.15 -19.83 27.78
N ASP A 3 3.03 -20.44 28.58
CA ASP A 3 3.90 -19.70 29.51
C ASP A 3 4.92 -18.80 28.81
N ILE A 4 5.40 -19.21 27.62
CA ILE A 4 6.30 -18.41 26.78
C ILE A 4 5.58 -17.16 26.27
N TYR A 5 4.33 -17.32 25.83
CA TYR A 5 3.54 -16.22 25.32
C TYR A 5 3.13 -15.23 26.41
N ILE A 6 2.79 -15.75 27.58
CA ILE A 6 2.52 -14.94 28.77
C ILE A 6 3.77 -14.19 29.22
N ALA A 7 4.95 -14.81 29.18
CA ALA A 7 6.21 -14.13 29.49
C ALA A 7 6.46 -12.98 28.50
N SER A 8 6.29 -13.23 27.20
CA SER A 8 6.44 -12.21 26.15
C SER A 8 5.46 -11.03 26.31
N LEU A 9 4.19 -11.28 26.61
CA LEU A 9 3.19 -10.21 26.86
C LEU A 9 3.39 -9.44 28.16
N ASN A 10 4.12 -10.01 29.12
CA ASN A 10 4.45 -9.38 30.40
C ASN A 10 5.85 -8.76 30.41
N ASP A 11 6.58 -8.81 29.30
CA ASP A 11 7.82 -8.07 29.09
C ASP A 11 7.47 -6.59 28.84
N ILE A 12 7.30 -5.86 29.95
CA ILE A 12 6.84 -4.46 29.96
C ILE A 12 7.92 -3.56 30.54
N ASP A 13 8.04 -2.35 30.00
CA ASP A 13 8.91 -1.32 30.57
C ASP A 13 8.36 -0.89 31.94
N GLU A 14 9.15 -1.14 33.00
CA GLU A 14 8.81 -0.84 34.39
C GLU A 14 8.55 0.65 34.65
N LYS A 15 8.97 1.54 33.74
CA LYS A 15 8.70 2.99 33.84
C LYS A 15 7.23 3.36 33.57
N TYR A 16 6.43 2.43 33.03
CA TYR A 16 5.04 2.67 32.69
C TYR A 16 4.09 1.74 33.47
N PRO A 17 2.84 2.16 33.73
CA PRO A 17 1.86 1.31 34.39
C PRO A 17 1.60 0.02 33.60
N ARG A 18 1.54 -1.10 34.31
CA ARG A 18 1.23 -2.39 33.71
C ARG A 18 -0.15 -2.35 33.00
N PRO A 19 -0.23 -2.72 31.71
CA PRO A 19 -1.50 -2.75 30.98
C PRO A 19 -2.51 -3.71 31.63
N ASN A 20 -3.75 -3.26 31.79
CA ASN A 20 -4.84 -4.07 32.37
C ASN A 20 -5.11 -5.37 31.59
N ILE A 21 -4.84 -5.36 30.27
CA ILE A 21 -5.03 -6.52 29.39
C ILE A 21 -4.17 -7.72 29.81
N CYS A 22 -3.00 -7.50 30.43
CA CYS A 22 -2.14 -8.56 30.92
C CYS A 22 -2.86 -9.44 31.96
N ASN A 23 -3.65 -8.83 32.86
CA ASN A 23 -4.41 -9.56 33.88
C ASN A 23 -5.54 -10.39 33.25
N ILE A 24 -6.15 -9.88 32.19
CA ILE A 24 -7.23 -10.56 31.46
C ILE A 24 -6.67 -11.77 30.72
N LEU A 25 -5.60 -11.61 29.93
CA LEU A 25 -5.00 -12.70 29.14
C LEU A 25 -4.33 -13.79 29.99
N ASN A 26 -3.91 -13.45 31.21
CA ASN A 26 -3.35 -14.40 32.17
C ASN A 26 -4.37 -15.40 32.72
N LYS A 27 -5.68 -15.09 32.72
CA LYS A 27 -6.70 -15.99 33.28
C LYS A 27 -6.79 -17.29 32.48
N LYS A 28 -6.88 -18.43 33.18
CA LYS A 28 -6.93 -19.75 32.54
C LYS A 28 -8.07 -19.88 31.53
N GLU A 29 -9.26 -19.36 31.87
CA GLU A 29 -10.47 -19.31 31.05
C GLU A 29 -10.30 -18.51 29.73
N ASN A 30 -9.39 -17.53 29.70
CA ASN A 30 -9.14 -16.70 28.52
C ASN A 30 -8.05 -17.28 27.60
N LYS A 31 -7.86 -18.60 27.62
CA LYS A 31 -6.85 -19.27 26.79
C LYS A 31 -7.03 -18.95 25.31
N ASP A 32 -8.28 -18.97 24.83
CA ASP A 32 -8.58 -18.77 23.42
C ASP A 32 -8.34 -17.31 22.99
N LEU A 33 -8.61 -16.36 23.88
CA LEU A 33 -8.28 -14.94 23.66
C LEU A 33 -6.78 -14.70 23.62
N LEU A 34 -6.03 -15.34 24.51
CA LEU A 34 -4.57 -15.30 24.49
C LEU A 34 -4.03 -15.88 23.18
N GLU A 35 -4.52 -17.05 22.78
CA GLU A 35 -4.13 -17.70 21.52
C GLU A 35 -4.48 -16.85 20.29
N TYR A 36 -5.64 -16.18 20.32
CA TYR A 36 -6.04 -15.20 19.32
C TYR A 36 -5.06 -14.02 19.26
N VAL A 37 -4.74 -13.36 20.38
CA VAL A 37 -3.79 -12.23 20.41
C VAL A 37 -2.39 -12.63 19.95
N ILE A 38 -1.95 -13.85 20.23
CA ILE A 38 -0.62 -14.33 19.79
C ILE A 38 -0.59 -14.61 18.28
N LYS A 39 -1.65 -15.24 17.76
CA LYS A 39 -1.77 -15.56 16.34
C LYS A 39 -2.08 -14.33 15.50
N ASP A 40 -2.81 -13.40 16.10
CA ASP A 40 -3.32 -12.19 15.50
C ASP A 40 -3.20 -10.99 16.48
N PRO A 41 -1.99 -10.43 16.68
CA PRO A 41 -1.77 -9.32 17.60
C PRO A 41 -2.39 -7.98 17.15
N PHE A 42 -2.93 -7.90 15.93
CA PHE A 42 -3.38 -6.63 15.33
C PHE A 42 -4.75 -6.71 14.60
N GLY A 43 -5.56 -7.76 14.82
CA GLY A 43 -6.87 -7.92 14.15
C GLY A 43 -6.77 -8.37 12.67
N CYS A 44 -5.62 -8.87 12.28
CA CYS A 44 -5.30 -9.58 11.05
C CYS A 44 -5.91 -10.99 11.07
N HIS A 45 -7.06 -11.18 10.44
CA HIS A 45 -7.66 -12.50 10.22
C HIS A 45 -6.60 -13.58 9.97
N ILE A 46 -6.60 -14.66 10.76
CA ILE A 46 -5.74 -15.83 10.53
C ILE A 46 -6.00 -16.27 9.08
N PHE A 47 -5.04 -15.99 8.21
CA PHE A 47 -5.17 -16.31 6.81
C PHE A 47 -4.91 -17.80 6.68
N PRO A 48 -5.62 -18.56 5.84
CA PRO A 48 -5.35 -19.99 5.69
C PRO A 48 -3.88 -20.27 5.30
N GLY A 49 -3.19 -19.30 4.68
CA GLY A 49 -1.75 -19.35 4.41
C GLY A 49 -0.83 -19.21 5.63
N ASP A 50 -1.32 -18.76 6.79
CA ASP A 50 -0.59 -18.68 8.06
C ASP A 50 -0.52 -20.04 8.78
N ILE A 51 -1.33 -21.01 8.36
CA ILE A 51 -1.38 -22.34 8.94
C ILE A 51 -0.20 -23.15 8.36
N ASP A 52 0.65 -23.67 9.23
CA ASP A 52 1.78 -24.50 8.82
C ASP A 52 1.28 -25.73 8.05
N ASN A 53 1.91 -25.98 6.88
CA ASN A 53 1.56 -27.04 5.94
C ASN A 53 0.11 -27.01 5.42
N TYR A 54 -0.54 -25.84 5.40
CA TYR A 54 -1.86 -25.72 4.77
C TYR A 54 -1.78 -26.10 3.28
N PRO A 55 -2.59 -27.07 2.80
CA PRO A 55 -2.55 -27.48 1.41
C PRO A 55 -2.88 -26.32 0.47
N LEU A 56 -2.09 -26.14 -0.57
CA LEU A 56 -2.26 -25.03 -1.52
C LEU A 56 -3.62 -25.09 -2.26
N THR A 57 -4.13 -26.30 -2.51
CA THR A 57 -5.46 -26.48 -3.10
C THR A 57 -6.56 -26.00 -2.15
N SER A 58 -6.50 -26.41 -0.89
CA SER A 58 -7.42 -25.96 0.16
C SER A 58 -7.37 -24.44 0.34
N PHE A 59 -6.18 -23.84 0.25
CA PHE A 59 -6.03 -22.39 0.27
C PHE A 59 -6.84 -21.70 -0.83
N TYR A 60 -6.73 -22.17 -2.08
CA TYR A 60 -7.48 -21.59 -3.20
C TYR A 60 -8.98 -21.83 -3.08
N ASP A 61 -9.40 -23.00 -2.60
CA ASP A 61 -10.81 -23.34 -2.41
C ASP A 61 -11.46 -22.42 -1.37
N ASP A 62 -10.79 -22.20 -0.24
CA ASP A 62 -11.26 -21.28 0.80
C ASP A 62 -11.32 -19.84 0.30
N MET A 63 -10.26 -19.37 -0.36
CA MET A 63 -10.24 -18.03 -0.96
C MET A 63 -11.37 -17.84 -1.96
N ASN A 64 -11.60 -18.80 -2.85
CA ASN A 64 -12.69 -18.73 -3.83
C ASN A 64 -14.07 -18.73 -3.16
N LYS A 65 -14.27 -19.55 -2.14
CA LYS A 65 -15.51 -19.64 -1.37
C LYS A 65 -15.81 -18.31 -0.68
N GLU A 66 -14.80 -17.71 -0.07
CA GLU A 66 -14.95 -16.45 0.64
C GLU A 66 -15.17 -15.32 -0.37
N ILE A 67 -14.36 -15.17 -1.42
CA ILE A 67 -14.55 -14.17 -2.48
C ILE A 67 -15.97 -14.21 -3.07
N LYS A 68 -16.52 -15.41 -3.27
CA LYS A 68 -17.89 -15.59 -3.80
C LYS A 68 -18.97 -15.02 -2.88
N LYS A 69 -18.74 -15.02 -1.56
CA LYS A 69 -19.69 -14.49 -0.57
C LYS A 69 -19.52 -12.99 -0.34
N ALA A 70 -18.34 -12.43 -0.61
CA ALA A 70 -18.09 -11.01 -0.43
C ALA A 70 -18.98 -10.19 -1.36
N GLU A 71 -19.63 -9.17 -0.81
CA GLU A 71 -20.35 -8.17 -1.60
C GLU A 71 -19.36 -7.32 -2.40
N ASN A 72 -18.24 -6.94 -1.78
CA ASN A 72 -17.18 -6.20 -2.43
C ASN A 72 -15.80 -6.60 -1.90
N ILE A 73 -14.78 -6.32 -2.71
CA ILE A 73 -13.38 -6.45 -2.30
C ILE A 73 -12.61 -5.18 -2.63
N HIS A 74 -11.51 -4.95 -1.93
CA HIS A 74 -10.58 -3.87 -2.25
C HIS A 74 -9.30 -4.41 -2.87
N LEU A 75 -8.83 -3.76 -3.94
CA LEU A 75 -7.60 -4.11 -4.66
C LEU A 75 -6.49 -3.10 -4.38
N TRP A 76 -5.29 -3.63 -4.21
CA TRP A 76 -4.08 -2.88 -3.88
C TRP A 76 -2.94 -3.28 -4.80
N VAL A 77 -2.42 -2.31 -5.55
CA VAL A 77 -1.35 -2.49 -6.52
C VAL A 77 -0.11 -1.80 -6.00
N TYR A 78 0.96 -2.56 -5.77
CA TYR A 78 2.18 -2.03 -5.17
C TYR A 78 3.23 -1.65 -6.22
N ILE A 79 3.58 -0.36 -6.28
CA ILE A 79 4.64 0.18 -7.14
C ILE A 79 5.80 0.66 -6.25
N PRO A 80 6.91 -0.09 -6.17
CA PRO A 80 7.99 0.22 -5.22
C PRO A 80 8.91 1.35 -5.66
N THR A 81 8.73 1.93 -6.85
CA THR A 81 9.72 2.86 -7.41
C THR A 81 9.65 4.22 -6.73
N CYS A 82 10.79 4.73 -6.27
CA CYS A 82 10.93 6.06 -5.68
C CYS A 82 12.07 6.80 -6.34
N ARG A 83 11.99 8.13 -6.37
CA ARG A 83 13.11 8.94 -6.84
C ARG A 83 14.25 8.99 -5.82
N TYR A 84 13.91 8.94 -4.53
CA TYR A 84 14.83 8.93 -3.41
C TYR A 84 14.17 8.22 -2.23
N ARG A 85 14.97 7.76 -1.26
CA ARG A 85 14.45 7.16 -0.02
C ARG A 85 14.31 8.25 1.05
N CYS A 86 13.11 8.46 1.56
CA CYS A 86 12.90 9.35 2.70
C CYS A 86 13.56 8.77 3.96
N HIS A 87 14.05 9.63 4.86
CA HIS A 87 14.71 9.17 6.10
C HIS A 87 13.79 8.37 7.02
N PHE A 88 12.50 8.68 7.02
CA PHE A 88 11.46 7.99 7.78
C PHE A 88 10.83 6.81 7.01
N CYS A 89 11.31 6.46 5.81
CA CYS A 89 10.65 5.46 4.97
C CYS A 89 10.97 4.02 5.41
N GLU A 90 9.97 3.37 5.98
CA GLU A 90 9.99 1.95 6.38
C GLU A 90 9.57 1.00 5.25
N PHE A 91 9.04 1.53 4.14
CA PHE A 91 8.58 0.73 3.02
C PHE A 91 9.73 0.21 2.12
N PRO A 92 9.58 -0.99 1.52
CA PRO A 92 10.56 -1.55 0.60
C PRO A 92 10.53 -0.88 -0.77
N THR A 93 11.33 0.17 -0.96
CA THR A 93 11.36 0.96 -2.21
C THR A 93 12.56 0.65 -3.11
N ILE A 94 12.38 0.75 -4.43
CA ILE A 94 13.43 0.72 -5.46
C ILE A 94 13.74 2.16 -5.87
N ILE A 95 14.97 2.62 -5.60
CA ILE A 95 15.37 3.98 -5.95
C ILE A 95 15.81 4.04 -7.41
N VAL A 96 15.15 4.90 -8.19
CA VAL A 96 15.38 5.08 -9.62
C VAL A 96 15.47 6.57 -9.96
N ASN A 97 16.47 6.92 -10.79
CA ASN A 97 16.49 8.22 -11.44
C ASN A 97 15.61 8.17 -12.70
N PRO A 98 14.46 8.88 -12.74
CA PRO A 98 13.53 8.82 -13.86
C PRO A 98 14.08 9.45 -15.15
N LYS A 99 15.23 10.13 -15.09
CA LYS A 99 15.92 10.69 -16.26
C LYS A 99 16.99 9.75 -16.83
N SER A 100 17.22 8.61 -16.20
CA SER A 100 18.24 7.66 -16.67
C SER A 100 17.71 6.81 -17.82
N ALA A 101 18.58 6.42 -18.76
CA ALA A 101 18.19 5.54 -19.87
C ALA A 101 17.63 4.17 -19.40
N LYS A 102 17.96 3.75 -18.17
CA LYS A 102 17.50 2.48 -17.57
C LYS A 102 16.15 2.59 -16.83
N SER A 103 15.61 3.79 -16.63
CA SER A 103 14.35 3.92 -15.89
C SER A 103 13.17 3.36 -16.66
N ASP A 104 13.17 3.49 -17.98
CA ASP A 104 12.03 3.07 -18.80
C ASP A 104 11.90 1.55 -18.84
N SER A 105 13.03 0.85 -19.00
CA SER A 105 13.06 -0.61 -18.90
C SER A 105 12.63 -1.10 -17.52
N LEU A 106 13.07 -0.42 -16.45
CA LEU A 106 12.68 -0.79 -15.08
C LEU A 106 11.18 -0.54 -14.81
N PHE A 107 10.63 0.60 -15.24
CA PHE A 107 9.21 0.87 -15.07
C PHE A 107 8.36 -0.14 -15.82
N LYS A 108 8.77 -0.48 -17.06
CA LYS A 108 8.10 -1.52 -17.84
C LYS A 108 8.17 -2.88 -17.14
N GLU A 109 9.34 -3.27 -16.64
CA GLU A 109 9.54 -4.53 -15.92
C GLU A 109 8.65 -4.62 -14.67
N ILE A 110 8.58 -3.55 -13.88
CA ILE A 110 7.72 -3.50 -12.69
C ILE A 110 6.24 -3.67 -13.06
N VAL A 111 5.77 -3.01 -14.12
CA VAL A 111 4.39 -3.17 -14.60
C VAL A 111 4.16 -4.57 -15.19
N ASP A 112 5.13 -5.13 -15.91
CA ASP A 112 5.05 -6.49 -16.45
C ASP A 112 4.93 -7.53 -15.32
N LEU A 113 5.75 -7.41 -14.29
CA LEU A 113 5.71 -8.30 -13.11
C LEU A 113 4.38 -8.16 -12.36
N ASN A 114 3.88 -6.94 -12.20
CA ASN A 114 2.60 -6.69 -11.53
C ASN A 114 1.42 -7.31 -12.30
N ILE A 115 1.36 -7.10 -13.62
CA ILE A 115 0.34 -7.69 -14.50
C ILE A 115 0.44 -9.21 -14.51
N LYS A 116 1.67 -9.75 -14.58
CA LYS A 116 1.90 -11.20 -14.55
C LYS A 116 1.39 -11.82 -13.25
N GLU A 117 1.67 -11.19 -12.12
CA GLU A 117 1.18 -11.64 -10.81
C GLU A 117 -0.35 -11.61 -10.74
N ALA A 118 -0.98 -10.51 -11.15
CA ALA A 118 -2.44 -10.40 -11.18
C ALA A 118 -3.10 -11.42 -12.12
N THR A 119 -2.47 -11.71 -13.27
CA THR A 119 -2.91 -12.74 -14.20
C THR A 119 -2.86 -14.13 -13.56
N LEU A 120 -1.81 -14.43 -12.79
CA LEU A 120 -1.73 -15.69 -12.05
C LEU A 120 -2.84 -15.80 -11.00
N TRP A 121 -3.14 -14.70 -10.28
CA TRP A 121 -4.25 -14.69 -9.33
C TRP A 121 -5.61 -14.92 -9.99
N LEU A 122 -5.91 -14.24 -11.09
CA LEU A 122 -7.16 -14.45 -11.85
C LEU A 122 -7.30 -15.90 -12.35
N LYS A 123 -6.19 -16.54 -12.72
CA LYS A 123 -6.18 -17.94 -13.14
C LYS A 123 -6.49 -18.90 -11.98
N GLN A 124 -5.92 -18.66 -10.79
CA GLN A 124 -6.11 -19.54 -9.63
C GLN A 124 -7.43 -19.27 -8.90
N LEU A 125 -7.91 -18.03 -8.93
CA LEU A 125 -9.11 -17.55 -8.23
C LEU A 125 -10.11 -16.96 -9.23
N PRO A 126 -10.89 -17.77 -9.97
CA PRO A 126 -11.79 -17.26 -11.01
C PRO A 126 -12.88 -16.32 -10.48
N ASN A 127 -13.30 -16.47 -9.21
CA ASN A 127 -14.28 -15.57 -8.61
C ASN A 127 -13.76 -14.12 -8.47
N LEU A 128 -12.44 -13.93 -8.50
CA LEU A 128 -11.79 -12.63 -8.38
C LEU A 128 -12.12 -11.68 -9.55
N ALA A 129 -12.37 -12.23 -10.74
CA ALA A 129 -12.76 -11.43 -11.90
C ALA A 129 -14.18 -10.85 -11.76
N ASN A 130 -15.06 -11.55 -11.04
CA ASN A 130 -16.50 -11.27 -10.99
C ASN A 130 -16.94 -10.49 -9.75
N VAL A 131 -16.22 -10.66 -8.63
CA VAL A 131 -16.53 -9.95 -7.39
C VAL A 131 -16.37 -8.43 -7.59
N ASN A 132 -17.29 -7.66 -7.03
CA ASN A 132 -17.30 -6.21 -7.21
C ASN A 132 -16.10 -5.58 -6.49
N ILE A 133 -15.36 -4.72 -7.19
CA ILE A 133 -14.24 -3.99 -6.61
C ILE A 133 -14.76 -2.67 -6.02
N GLY A 134 -14.72 -2.55 -4.69
CA GLY A 134 -15.18 -1.38 -3.94
C GLY A 134 -14.13 -0.27 -3.78
N LYS A 135 -12.83 -0.59 -3.88
CA LYS A 135 -11.72 0.38 -3.88
C LYS A 135 -10.54 -0.15 -4.67
N PHE A 136 -9.87 0.76 -5.38
CA PHE A 136 -8.61 0.49 -6.08
C PHE A 136 -7.55 1.47 -5.60
N ASN A 137 -6.47 0.94 -5.04
CA ASN A 137 -5.36 1.76 -4.55
C ASN A 137 -4.08 1.35 -5.28
N ILE A 138 -3.47 2.30 -5.99
CA ILE A 138 -2.09 2.15 -6.46
C ILE A 138 -1.21 2.79 -5.38
N PHE A 139 -0.50 1.95 -4.64
CA PHE A 139 0.25 2.35 -3.46
C PHE A 139 1.73 2.03 -3.60
N GLY A 140 2.55 2.63 -2.75
CA GLY A 140 3.86 2.11 -2.45
C GLY A 140 4.94 3.15 -2.32
N GLY A 141 5.91 3.08 -3.22
CA GLY A 141 6.90 4.13 -3.36
C GLY A 141 6.25 5.41 -3.89
N THR A 142 6.50 5.73 -5.14
CA THR A 142 5.95 6.90 -5.82
C THR A 142 5.34 6.43 -7.14
N PRO A 143 4.08 5.92 -7.13
CA PRO A 143 3.43 5.43 -8.35
C PRO A 143 3.40 6.46 -9.49
N SER A 144 3.28 7.74 -9.14
CA SER A 144 3.36 8.88 -10.08
C SER A 144 4.73 9.09 -10.72
N LEU A 145 5.74 8.28 -10.36
CA LEU A 145 7.05 8.25 -11.01
C LEU A 145 7.05 7.37 -12.27
N LEU A 146 6.07 6.47 -12.42
CA LEU A 146 5.90 5.69 -13.65
C LEU A 146 5.67 6.62 -14.84
N ARG A 147 6.10 6.17 -16.03
CA ARG A 147 5.70 6.84 -17.27
C ARG A 147 4.20 6.76 -17.44
N ASP A 148 3.62 7.80 -18.02
CA ASP A 148 2.18 7.85 -18.29
C ASP A 148 1.69 6.63 -19.08
N SER A 149 2.48 6.17 -20.06
CA SER A 149 2.19 4.96 -20.82
C SER A 149 2.09 3.71 -19.95
N GLU A 150 3.01 3.55 -19.00
CA GLU A 150 3.06 2.37 -18.12
C GLU A 150 1.96 2.42 -17.05
N LEU A 151 1.67 3.61 -16.51
CA LEU A 151 0.56 3.78 -15.58
C LEU A 151 -0.80 3.56 -16.28
N LYS A 152 -1.00 4.07 -17.51
CA LYS A 152 -2.17 3.77 -18.35
C LYS A 152 -2.30 2.27 -18.58
N ARG A 153 -1.20 1.61 -18.98
CA ARG A 153 -1.17 0.17 -19.25
C ARG A 153 -1.58 -0.64 -18.03
N LEU A 154 -1.04 -0.29 -16.87
CA LEU A 154 -1.38 -0.91 -15.58
C LEU A 154 -2.88 -0.75 -15.27
N ILE A 155 -3.39 0.49 -15.29
CA ILE A 155 -4.80 0.78 -14.96
C ILE A 155 -5.75 0.07 -15.92
N ASN A 156 -5.46 0.11 -17.24
CA ASN A 156 -6.28 -0.53 -18.25
C ASN A 156 -6.32 -2.05 -18.07
N PHE A 157 -5.20 -2.68 -17.70
CA PHE A 157 -5.19 -4.09 -17.37
C PHE A 157 -6.18 -4.40 -16.24
N TYR A 158 -6.11 -3.69 -15.11
CA TYR A 158 -7.06 -3.94 -14.02
C TYR A 158 -8.50 -3.66 -14.45
N LYS A 159 -8.78 -2.51 -15.07
CA LYS A 159 -10.14 -2.15 -15.53
C LYS A 159 -10.77 -3.21 -16.44
N ASN A 160 -9.97 -3.86 -17.29
CA ASN A 160 -10.45 -4.83 -18.27
C ASN A 160 -10.60 -6.25 -17.69
N ASN A 161 -9.98 -6.56 -16.55
CA ASN A 161 -9.92 -7.93 -16.01
C ASN A 161 -10.63 -8.11 -14.67
N PHE A 162 -11.08 -7.03 -14.03
CA PHE A 162 -11.77 -7.06 -12.74
C PHE A 162 -13.07 -6.25 -12.81
N ASN A 163 -14.07 -6.67 -12.03
CA ASN A 163 -15.40 -6.05 -12.00
C ASN A 163 -15.42 -4.76 -11.16
N PHE A 164 -15.01 -3.63 -11.72
CA PHE A 164 -15.11 -2.33 -11.06
C PHE A 164 -16.52 -1.75 -11.13
N SER A 165 -17.04 -1.27 -10.00
CA SER A 165 -18.27 -0.47 -10.00
C SER A 165 -18.14 0.77 -10.89
N SER A 166 -19.26 1.22 -11.48
CA SER A 166 -19.29 2.36 -12.41
C SER A 166 -18.73 3.66 -11.83
N THR A 167 -18.89 3.88 -10.52
CA THR A 167 -18.32 5.04 -9.82
C THR A 167 -16.80 5.00 -9.74
N ILE A 168 -16.23 3.81 -9.49
CA ILE A 168 -14.78 3.66 -9.38
C ILE A 168 -14.15 3.63 -10.77
N ALA A 169 -14.77 2.96 -11.73
CA ALA A 169 -14.31 2.93 -13.11
C ALA A 169 -14.14 4.34 -13.71
N LYS A 170 -15.03 5.28 -13.36
CA LYS A 170 -14.91 6.71 -13.69
C LYS A 170 -13.68 7.37 -13.07
N ARG A 171 -13.44 7.16 -11.76
CA ARG A 171 -12.24 7.69 -11.05
C ARG A 171 -10.92 7.11 -11.54
N LEU A 172 -10.97 5.96 -12.22
CA LEU A 172 -9.80 5.32 -12.84
C LEU A 172 -9.54 5.79 -14.27
N ASN A 173 -10.23 6.82 -14.75
CA ASN A 173 -9.82 7.47 -15.98
C ASN A 173 -8.47 8.16 -15.75
N PHE A 174 -7.54 7.93 -16.67
CA PHE A 174 -6.17 8.36 -16.50
C PHE A 174 -6.03 9.87 -16.33
N ASP A 175 -6.88 10.62 -17.03
CA ASP A 175 -6.93 12.08 -16.96
C ASP A 175 -7.36 12.56 -15.56
N ASP A 176 -8.01 11.74 -14.73
CA ASP A 176 -8.35 12.09 -13.35
C ASP A 176 -7.23 11.69 -12.34
N ILE A 177 -6.32 10.79 -12.71
CA ILE A 177 -5.29 10.22 -11.80
C ILE A 177 -4.01 11.07 -11.73
N ILE A 178 -3.55 11.64 -12.85
CA ILE A 178 -2.34 12.50 -12.86
C ILE A 178 -2.59 13.84 -12.17
N TYR A 179 -3.84 14.29 -12.13
CA TYR A 179 -4.25 15.50 -11.45
C TYR A 179 -4.45 15.32 -9.93
N MET A 180 -3.70 14.42 -9.29
CA MET A 180 -3.52 14.42 -7.82
C MET A 180 -2.80 15.67 -7.31
N SER A 181 -2.10 16.38 -8.19
CA SER A 181 -1.78 17.79 -7.95
C SER A 181 -2.97 18.61 -8.44
N TYR A 182 -3.45 19.56 -7.63
CA TYR A 182 -4.50 20.50 -8.03
C TYR A 182 -4.29 20.93 -9.49
N SER A 183 -5.33 20.82 -10.32
CA SER A 183 -5.24 21.12 -11.75
C SER A 183 -4.74 22.54 -11.99
N ILE A 184 -4.12 22.77 -13.14
CA ILE A 184 -3.72 24.13 -13.54
C ILE A 184 -4.94 25.04 -13.47
N ASP A 185 -6.10 24.58 -13.94
CA ASP A 185 -7.36 25.32 -13.85
C ASP A 185 -7.76 25.65 -12.41
N PHE A 186 -7.64 24.70 -11.48
CA PHE A 186 -7.91 24.96 -10.07
C PHE A 186 -6.90 25.94 -9.46
N ARG A 187 -5.60 25.79 -9.76
CA ARG A 187 -4.56 26.73 -9.29
C ARG A 187 -4.82 28.13 -9.82
N SER A 188 -5.11 28.25 -11.12
CA SER A 188 -5.46 29.51 -11.77
C SER A 188 -6.70 30.11 -11.16
N LYS A 189 -7.73 29.32 -10.86
CA LYS A 189 -8.94 29.82 -10.19
C LYS A 189 -8.66 30.31 -8.77
N VAL A 190 -7.81 29.61 -8.01
CA VAL A 190 -7.39 30.03 -6.66
C VAL A 190 -6.63 31.36 -6.71
N ILE A 191 -5.67 31.50 -7.63
CA ILE A 191 -4.89 32.74 -7.78
C ILE A 191 -5.78 33.89 -8.27
N PHE A 192 -6.61 33.66 -9.28
CA PHE A 192 -7.56 34.65 -9.78
C PHE A 192 -8.50 35.16 -8.68
N THR A 193 -9.08 34.26 -7.88
CA THR A 193 -9.98 34.64 -6.77
C THR A 193 -9.24 35.40 -5.68
N MET A 194 -7.97 35.06 -5.41
CA MET A 194 -7.13 35.80 -4.46
C MET A 194 -6.87 37.24 -4.91
N GLU A 195 -6.59 37.45 -6.19
CA GLU A 195 -6.35 38.78 -6.78
C GLU A 195 -7.64 39.61 -6.89
N GLU A 196 -8.73 38.98 -7.32
CA GLU A 196 -10.05 39.61 -7.46
C GLU A 196 -10.62 40.06 -6.11
N GLU A 197 -10.53 39.21 -5.09
CA GLU A 197 -11.06 39.50 -3.75
C GLU A 197 -10.04 40.22 -2.84
N GLY A 198 -8.81 40.45 -3.30
CA GLY A 198 -7.76 41.13 -2.52
C GLY A 198 -7.32 40.39 -1.26
N LEU A 199 -7.41 39.06 -1.25
CA LEU A 199 -7.19 38.23 -0.06
C LEU A 199 -5.72 37.97 0.23
N SER A 200 -5.39 37.79 1.52
CA SER A 200 -4.07 37.29 1.91
C SER A 200 -3.92 35.79 1.63
N ILE A 201 -2.66 35.32 1.48
CA ILE A 201 -2.32 33.89 1.30
C ILE A 201 -3.02 32.99 2.32
N ARG A 202 -3.16 33.44 3.58
CA ARG A 202 -3.79 32.65 4.65
C ARG A 202 -5.31 32.58 4.50
N GLU A 203 -5.93 33.69 4.09
CA GLU A 203 -7.38 33.75 3.87
C GLU A 203 -7.78 32.90 2.66
N THR A 204 -7.05 33.01 1.55
CA THR A 204 -7.23 32.15 0.38
C THR A 204 -7.05 30.68 0.72
N ALA A 205 -5.98 30.34 1.47
CA ALA A 205 -5.75 28.96 1.91
C ALA A 205 -6.93 28.42 2.75
N LYS A 206 -7.50 29.25 3.62
CA LYS A 206 -8.66 28.90 4.46
C LYS A 206 -9.93 28.73 3.62
N GLN A 207 -10.19 29.64 2.68
CA GLN A 207 -11.36 29.62 1.79
C GLN A 207 -11.38 28.36 0.92
N PHE A 208 -10.25 28.02 0.31
CA PHE A 208 -10.12 26.84 -0.55
C PHE A 208 -9.74 25.56 0.19
N ARG A 209 -9.54 25.62 1.52
CA ARG A 209 -9.13 24.50 2.38
C ARG A 209 -7.86 23.79 1.90
N ILE A 210 -6.86 24.59 1.53
CA ILE A 210 -5.55 24.13 1.04
C ILE A 210 -4.43 24.64 1.96
N GLY A 211 -3.22 24.07 1.83
CA GLY A 211 -2.07 24.54 2.61
C GLY A 211 -1.58 25.92 2.14
N SER A 212 -1.26 26.82 3.08
CA SER A 212 -0.70 28.16 2.78
C SER A 212 0.60 28.09 1.97
N ALA A 213 1.43 27.06 2.20
CA ALA A 213 2.62 26.79 1.41
C ALA A 213 2.31 26.44 -0.05
N SER A 214 1.15 25.87 -0.36
CA SER A 214 0.72 25.58 -1.74
C SER A 214 0.36 26.87 -2.47
N VAL A 215 -0.44 27.75 -1.85
CA VAL A 215 -0.80 29.07 -2.40
C VAL A 215 0.46 29.89 -2.67
N SER A 216 1.36 29.99 -1.68
CA SER A 216 2.62 30.71 -1.82
C SER A 216 3.50 30.16 -2.96
N ARG A 217 3.52 28.84 -3.19
CA ARG A 217 4.24 28.24 -4.32
C ARG A 217 3.60 28.60 -5.66
N TRP A 218 2.27 28.60 -5.77
CA TRP A 218 1.57 28.88 -7.03
C TRP A 218 1.68 30.33 -7.49
N ILE A 219 1.76 31.28 -6.56
CA ILE A 219 2.06 32.69 -6.86
C ILE A 219 3.40 32.81 -7.61
N ASN A 220 4.40 32.06 -7.18
CA ASN A 220 5.75 32.12 -7.76
C ASN A 220 5.90 31.21 -8.99
N GLN A 221 5.20 30.07 -9.00
CA GLN A 221 5.26 29.10 -10.07
C GLN A 221 3.99 28.25 -10.07
N ILE A 222 3.10 28.54 -11.02
CA ILE A 222 1.84 27.81 -11.18
C ILE A 222 2.08 26.39 -11.71
N GLU A 223 3.13 26.22 -12.51
CA GLU A 223 3.54 24.96 -13.11
C GLU A 223 4.34 24.05 -12.16
N PRO A 224 4.17 22.72 -12.18
CA PRO A 224 4.95 21.80 -11.35
C PRO A 224 6.48 21.84 -11.61
N LYS A 225 7.29 21.82 -10.54
CA LYS A 225 8.77 21.74 -10.67
C LYS A 225 9.26 20.33 -11.01
N ALA A 226 10.26 20.25 -11.89
CA ALA A 226 11.03 19.03 -12.12
C ALA A 226 12.00 18.78 -10.95
N SER A 227 11.91 17.61 -10.29
CA SER A 227 12.74 17.33 -9.11
C SER A 227 14.22 17.06 -9.43
N THR A 228 15.09 17.33 -8.45
CA THR A 228 16.54 17.09 -8.45
C THR A 228 16.94 15.86 -7.60
N THR A 229 18.17 15.36 -7.78
CA THR A 229 18.72 14.14 -7.16
C THR A 229 19.56 14.45 -5.92
N ARG A 230 19.58 13.55 -4.91
CA ARG A 230 20.39 13.68 -3.67
C ARG A 230 21.11 12.35 -3.33
N HIS A 231 22.25 12.43 -2.64
CA HIS A 231 23.17 11.31 -2.38
C HIS A 231 22.59 10.20 -1.45
N GLN A 232 23.03 8.95 -1.69
CA GLN A 232 22.53 7.72 -1.07
C GLN A 232 23.29 7.34 0.23
N LYS A 233 22.64 6.57 1.12
CA LYS A 233 23.17 6.15 2.45
C LYS A 233 23.40 4.63 2.64
N ILE A 234 23.09 3.76 1.67
CA ILE A 234 23.06 2.28 1.90
C ILE A 234 23.92 1.50 0.90
N ASP A 235 24.60 0.48 1.41
CA ASP A 235 25.44 -0.47 0.68
C ASP A 235 24.60 -1.53 -0.06
N LYS A 236 24.68 -1.51 -1.39
CA LYS A 236 23.91 -2.33 -2.33
C LYS A 236 24.26 -3.82 -2.27
N SER A 237 25.46 -4.15 -1.82
CA SER A 237 25.97 -5.53 -1.80
C SER A 237 25.29 -6.40 -0.72
N LYS A 238 24.98 -5.81 0.43
CA LYS A 238 24.29 -6.51 1.53
C LYS A 238 22.84 -6.85 1.21
N LEU A 239 22.16 -6.03 0.42
CA LEU A 239 20.76 -6.24 0.03
C LEU A 239 20.58 -7.42 -0.93
N ILE A 240 21.53 -7.60 -1.85
CA ILE A 240 21.48 -8.69 -2.85
C ILE A 240 21.58 -10.05 -2.15
N LYS A 241 22.50 -10.19 -1.18
CA LYS A 241 22.66 -11.44 -0.40
C LYS A 241 21.41 -11.85 0.38
N ASP A 242 20.65 -10.89 0.91
CA ASP A 242 19.42 -11.17 1.68
C ASP A 242 18.28 -11.71 0.77
N VAL A 243 18.22 -11.22 -0.48
CA VAL A 243 17.23 -11.66 -1.47
C VAL A 243 17.53 -13.06 -1.99
N GLU A 244 18.79 -13.39 -2.21
CA GLU A 244 19.21 -14.71 -2.72
C GLU A 244 18.91 -15.85 -1.75
N GLN A 245 19.00 -15.60 -0.44
CA GLN A 245 18.81 -16.64 0.60
C GLN A 245 17.34 -17.00 0.87
N SER A 246 16.36 -16.31 0.26
CA SER A 246 14.95 -16.40 0.66
C SER A 246 13.95 -16.81 -0.44
N ILE A 247 14.43 -17.38 -1.55
CA ILE A 247 13.65 -17.64 -2.79
C ILE A 247 12.55 -18.72 -2.64
N SER A 248 12.74 -19.80 -1.86
CA SER A 248 11.80 -20.95 -1.84
C SER A 248 10.53 -20.80 -0.97
N LYS A 249 10.41 -19.72 -0.19
CA LYS A 249 9.31 -19.52 0.78
C LYS A 249 8.20 -18.57 0.27
N CYS A 250 8.16 -18.29 -1.03
CA CYS A 250 7.76 -16.96 -1.52
C CYS A 250 6.29 -16.69 -1.87
N LEU A 251 5.34 -17.61 -1.82
CA LEU A 251 3.93 -17.26 -2.14
C LEU A 251 3.01 -17.24 -0.91
N PRO A 252 2.82 -18.36 -0.17
CA PRO A 252 2.03 -18.34 1.07
C PRO A 252 2.67 -17.45 2.13
N LYS A 253 3.98 -17.62 2.40
CA LYS A 253 4.67 -16.82 3.41
C LYS A 253 4.92 -15.37 2.98
N ARG A 254 4.76 -14.97 1.71
CA ARG A 254 4.80 -13.53 1.33
C ARG A 254 3.47 -12.83 1.63
N ALA A 255 2.34 -13.50 1.38
CA ALA A 255 1.03 -13.03 1.84
C ALA A 255 1.02 -12.84 3.37
N CYS A 256 1.67 -13.75 4.10
CA CYS A 256 1.80 -13.72 5.56
C CYS A 256 2.90 -12.78 6.11
N ARG A 257 4.09 -12.69 5.46
CA ARG A 257 5.22 -11.87 5.97
C ARG A 257 5.12 -10.39 5.63
N GLY A 258 4.38 -10.02 4.59
CA GLY A 258 4.04 -8.60 4.32
C GLY A 258 3.25 -7.95 5.47
N PHE A 259 2.60 -8.77 6.31
CA PHE A 259 1.92 -8.33 7.53
C PHE A 259 2.88 -7.98 8.68
N ARG A 260 3.99 -8.70 8.83
CA ARG A 260 4.82 -8.64 10.06
C ARG A 260 5.82 -7.47 10.13
N ARG A 261 6.16 -6.81 9.02
CA ARG A 261 7.18 -5.74 8.98
C ARG A 261 6.64 -4.31 9.03
N LEU A 262 5.32 -4.13 9.16
CA LEU A 262 4.66 -2.81 9.14
C LEU A 262 4.11 -2.36 10.50
N SER A 263 4.30 -3.13 11.56
CA SER A 263 3.77 -2.82 12.89
C SER A 263 4.74 -2.11 13.83
N GLU A 264 5.97 -1.79 13.40
CA GLU A 264 6.95 -1.03 14.22
C GLU A 264 6.89 0.49 14.01
N GLY A 265 6.06 0.98 13.08
CA GLY A 265 5.80 2.40 12.85
C GLY A 265 4.29 2.68 12.85
N HIS A 266 3.91 3.83 13.41
CA HIS A 266 2.53 4.33 13.56
C HIS A 266 1.70 4.35 12.24
N LEU A 267 1.19 3.22 11.78
CA LEU A 267 0.16 3.10 10.73
C LEU A 267 -0.68 1.83 10.97
N ALA A 268 -1.54 1.87 11.99
CA ALA A 268 -2.37 0.75 12.43
C ALA A 268 -3.49 0.30 11.45
N ASN A 269 -3.39 0.56 10.15
CA ASN A 269 -4.40 0.14 9.16
C ASN A 269 -3.82 -0.02 7.74
N SER A 270 -2.56 -0.41 7.61
CA SER A 270 -1.93 -0.54 6.28
C SER A 270 -1.02 -1.75 6.21
N PHE A 271 -1.28 -2.61 5.23
CA PHE A 271 -0.52 -3.83 4.97
C PHE A 271 -0.03 -3.85 3.52
N MET A 272 1.23 -4.22 3.31
CA MET A 272 1.93 -4.12 2.02
C MET A 272 2.53 -5.46 1.59
N VAL A 273 2.68 -5.58 0.27
CA VAL A 273 3.55 -6.48 -0.53
C VAL A 273 2.88 -7.80 -0.98
N TYR A 274 2.76 -8.21 -2.25
CA TYR A 274 2.92 -7.63 -3.60
C TYR A 274 1.61 -7.84 -4.40
N SER A 275 1.32 -6.85 -5.25
CA SER A 275 0.38 -6.75 -6.39
C SER A 275 -1.11 -7.05 -6.30
N VAL A 276 -1.64 -7.96 -5.47
CA VAL A 276 -3.11 -8.14 -5.36
C VAL A 276 -3.47 -8.58 -3.95
N LYS A 277 -3.81 -7.63 -3.08
CA LYS A 277 -4.53 -7.95 -1.84
C LYS A 277 -6.01 -7.90 -2.12
N VAL A 278 -6.74 -8.98 -1.82
CA VAL A 278 -8.19 -9.02 -1.75
C VAL A 278 -8.56 -8.77 -0.30
N LEU A 279 -8.91 -7.53 0.05
CA LEU A 279 -9.46 -7.26 1.37
C LEU A 279 -10.97 -7.52 1.32
N MET A 280 -11.42 -8.51 2.06
CA MET A 280 -12.82 -8.81 2.27
C MET A 280 -13.30 -7.98 3.45
N MET A 281 -14.31 -7.14 3.25
CA MET A 281 -15.06 -6.48 4.33
C MET A 281 -16.42 -7.13 4.47
#